data_AF-A0A527GHW6-F1
#
_entry.id   AF-A0A527GHW6-F1
#
_cell.length_a   1.000
_cell.length_b   1.000
_cell.length_c   1.000
_cell.angle_alpha   90.00
_cell.angle_beta   90.00
_cell.angle_gamma   90.00
#
_symmetry.space_group_name_H-M   'P 1'
#
loop_
_entity.id
_entity.type
_entity.pdbx_description
1 polymer ?
#
loop_
_entity_poly.entity_id
_entity_poly.type
_entity_poly.pdbx_seq_one_letter_code
_entity_poly.pdbx_strand_id
1 'polypeptide(L)'
;PFNHIARGLVGVCAMGLGFFALTRLPLPEAITLNYAQPLLVVVFSSIFLGEAIRVYRWSAVAVGLVGVLIISWPELTLLSSDEAL
;
A
#
# COMPACT_ATOMS: atom_id res chain seq x y z
N PRO A 1 -25.03 0.34 11.76
CA PRO A 1 -25.38 1.22 10.61
C PRO A 1 -24.28 2.23 10.27
N PHE A 2 -23.83 3.07 11.22
CA PHE A 2 -22.86 4.15 10.96
C PHE A 2 -21.49 3.64 10.47
N ASN A 3 -20.94 2.59 11.09
CA ASN A 3 -19.69 1.97 10.64
C ASN A 3 -19.75 1.36 9.24
N HIS A 4 -20.91 0.84 8.82
CA HIS A 4 -21.06 0.30 7.46
C HIS A 4 -21.09 1.41 6.41
N ILE A 5 -21.76 2.52 6.71
CA ILE A 5 -21.79 3.71 5.83
C ILE A 5 -20.39 4.32 5.74
N ALA A 6 -19.70 4.50 6.86
CA ALA A 6 -18.34 5.03 6.89
C ALA A 6 -17.37 4.15 6.07
N ARG A 7 -17.45 2.82 6.22
CA ARG A 7 -16.62 1.90 5.42
C ARG A 7 -16.92 1.99 3.92
N GLY A 8 -18.20 2.08 3.56
CA GLY A 8 -18.62 2.26 2.17
C GLY A 8 -18.10 3.58 1.58
N LEU A 9 -18.25 4.69 2.32
CA LEU A 9 -17.79 6.01 1.88
C LEU A 9 -16.27 6.05 1.71
N VAL A 10 -15.51 5.55 2.68
CA VAL A 10 -14.05 5.48 2.61
C VAL A 10 -13.61 4.64 1.42
N GLY A 11 -14.25 3.49 1.17
CA GLY A 11 -13.95 2.63 0.02
C GLY A 11 -14.21 3.31 -1.32
N VAL A 12 -15.36 3.97 -1.47
CA VAL A 12 -15.71 4.70 -2.71
C VAL A 12 -14.75 5.87 -2.94
N CYS A 13 -14.43 6.64 -1.91
CA CYS A 13 -13.44 7.71 -2.01
C CYS A 13 -12.05 7.17 -2.39
N ALA A 14 -11.60 6.08 -1.78
CA ALA A 14 -10.33 5.45 -2.10
C ALA A 14 -10.27 4.96 -3.56
N MET A 15 -11.34 4.32 -4.06
CA MET A 15 -11.42 3.91 -5.47
C MET A 15 -11.40 5.12 -6.41
N GLY A 16 -12.16 6.18 -6.10
CA GLY A 16 -12.17 7.41 -6.89
C GLY A 16 -10.79 8.08 -6.98
N LEU A 17 -10.08 8.16 -5.85
CA LEU A 17 -8.70 8.65 -5.80
C LEU A 17 -7.72 7.75 -6.56
N GLY A 18 -7.92 6.43 -6.52
CA GLY A 18 -7.13 5.47 -7.29
C GLY A 18 -7.27 5.67 -8.80
N PHE A 19 -8.50 5.83 -9.29
CA PHE A 19 -8.73 6.19 -10.70
C PHE A 19 -8.15 7.55 -11.06
N PHE A 20 -8.27 8.53 -10.16
CA PHE A 20 -7.65 9.84 -10.36
C PHE A 20 -6.12 9.74 -10.48
N ALA A 21 -5.47 8.91 -9.64
CA ALA A 21 -4.03 8.68 -9.72
C ALA A 21 -3.61 8.13 -11.09
N LEU A 22 -4.38 7.21 -11.68
CA LEU A 22 -4.11 6.69 -13.03
C LEU A 22 -4.22 7.75 -14.13
N THR A 23 -5.00 8.83 -13.91
CA THR A 23 -5.06 9.95 -14.87
C THR A 23 -3.90 10.93 -14.74
N ARG A 24 -3.15 10.88 -13.63
CA ARG A 24 -2.07 11.81 -13.30
C ARG A 24 -0.68 11.18 -13.37
N LEU A 25 -0.58 9.88 -13.09
CA LEU A 25 0.66 9.13 -13.06
C LEU A 25 0.67 8.08 -14.19
N PRO A 26 1.82 7.83 -14.83
CA PRO A 26 2.06 6.63 -15.61
C PRO A 26 1.70 5.37 -14.82
N LEU A 27 1.22 4.34 -15.52
CA LEU A 27 0.79 3.07 -14.94
C LEU A 27 1.84 2.44 -13.99
N PRO A 28 3.14 2.43 -14.32
CA PRO A 28 4.18 1.89 -13.42
C PRO A 28 4.31 2.66 -12.10
N GLU A 29 4.21 3.99 -12.14
CA GLU A 29 4.32 4.83 -10.94
C GLU A 29 3.13 4.60 -10.00
N ALA A 30 1.92 4.42 -10.56
CA ALA A 30 0.74 4.07 -9.78
C ALA A 30 0.87 2.69 -9.10
N ILE A 31 1.49 1.71 -9.77
CA ILE A 31 1.76 0.38 -9.19
C ILE A 31 2.80 0.47 -8.10
N THR A 32 3.89 1.21 -8.32
CA THR A 32 4.92 1.48 -7.31
C THR A 32 4.30 2.09 -6.05
N LEU A 33 3.41 3.08 -6.19
CA LEU A 33 2.73 3.70 -5.06
C LEU A 33 1.81 2.71 -4.31
N ASN A 34 1.19 1.76 -5.02
CA ASN A 34 0.39 0.71 -4.39
C ASN A 34 1.25 -0.24 -3.54
N TYR A 35 2.51 -0.48 -3.90
CA TYR A 35 3.43 -1.26 -3.06
C TYR A 35 3.75 -0.60 -1.71
N ALA A 36 3.59 0.72 -1.60
CA ALA A 36 3.72 1.43 -0.32
C ALA A 36 2.47 1.29 0.58
N GLN A 37 1.32 0.84 0.05
CA GLN A 37 0.07 0.72 0.84
C GLN A 37 0.22 -0.10 2.12
N PRO A 38 0.93 -1.25 2.15
CA PRO A 38 1.07 -2.05 3.37
C PRO A 38 1.78 -1.29 4.49
N LEU A 39 2.79 -0.47 4.18
CA LEU A 39 3.43 0.42 5.16
C LEU A 39 2.44 1.43 5.72
N LEU A 40 1.66 2.07 4.84
CA LEU A 40 0.64 3.04 5.25
C LEU A 40 -0.44 2.39 6.12
N VAL A 41 -0.90 1.19 5.76
CA VAL A 41 -1.89 0.43 6.55
C VAL A 41 -1.37 0.14 7.94
N VAL A 42 -0.10 -0.19 8.11
CA VAL A 42 0.50 -0.45 9.43
C VAL A 42 0.54 0.82 10.28
N VAL A 43 1.00 1.93 9.70
CA VAL A 43 1.06 3.22 10.40
C VAL A 43 -0.35 3.68 10.79
N PHE A 44 -1.31 3.65 9.86
CA PHE A 44 -2.69 4.01 10.16
C PHE A 44 -3.35 3.04 11.14
N SER A 45 -3.05 1.74 11.07
CA SER A 45 -3.51 0.76 12.06
C SER A 45 -2.98 1.09 13.46
N SER A 46 -1.70 1.50 13.58
CA SER A 46 -1.14 1.95 14.86
C SER A 46 -1.90 3.16 15.42
N ILE A 47 -2.18 4.15 14.56
CA ILE A 47 -2.81 5.42 14.96
C ILE A 47 -4.28 5.21 15.35
N PHE A 48 -5.04 4.47 14.53
CA PHE A 48 -6.48 4.29 14.76
C PHE A 48 -6.79 3.27 15.87
N LEU A 49 -5.94 2.25 16.07
CA LEU A 49 -6.21 1.19 17.05
C LEU A 49 -5.71 1.53 18.46
N GLY A 50 -4.83 2.54 18.63
CA GLY A 50 -4.44 3.10 19.92
C GLY A 50 -3.66 2.17 20.87
N GLU A 51 -3.47 0.90 20.53
CA GLU A 51 -2.73 -0.06 21.33
C GLU A 51 -1.24 -0.10 20.93
N ALA A 52 -0.35 -0.14 21.94
CA ALA A 52 1.06 -0.46 21.73
C ALA A 52 1.15 -1.82 21.02
N ILE A 53 1.66 -1.79 19.78
CA ILE A 53 1.69 -2.96 18.90
C ILE A 53 2.57 -4.02 19.55
N ARG A 54 1.94 -5.07 20.11
CA ARG A 54 2.66 -6.23 20.64
C ARG A 54 3.56 -6.81 19.55
N VAL A 55 4.73 -7.31 19.95
CA VAL A 55 5.79 -7.82 19.06
C VAL A 55 5.28 -8.83 18.01
N TYR A 56 4.21 -9.58 18.35
CA TYR A 56 3.53 -10.51 17.45
C TYR A 56 2.79 -9.87 16.25
N ARG A 57 2.32 -8.63 16.36
CA ARG A 57 1.75 -7.89 15.21
C ARG A 57 2.86 -7.34 14.33
N TRP A 58 4.00 -6.96 14.91
CA TRP A 58 5.18 -6.54 14.15
C TRP A 58 5.77 -7.67 13.29
N SER A 59 5.70 -8.92 13.72
CA SER A 59 6.11 -10.05 12.87
C SER A 59 5.17 -10.23 11.67
N ALA A 60 3.85 -10.08 11.86
CA ALA A 60 2.89 -10.10 10.74
C ALA A 60 3.14 -8.95 9.75
N VAL A 61 3.50 -7.77 10.25
CA VAL A 61 3.92 -6.62 9.43
C VAL A 61 5.20 -6.93 8.66
N ALA A 62 6.23 -7.46 9.33
CA ALA A 62 7.50 -7.81 8.70
C ALA A 62 7.31 -8.84 7.58
N VAL A 63 6.48 -9.87 7.81
CA VAL A 63 6.12 -10.87 6.79
C VAL A 63 5.38 -10.21 5.61
N GLY A 64 4.45 -9.30 5.87
CA GLY A 64 3.79 -8.52 4.82
C GLY A 64 4.77 -7.66 4.01
N LEU A 65 5.73 -7.02 4.68
CA LEU A 65 6.76 -6.19 4.05
C LEU A 65 7.74 -7.02 3.21
N VAL A 66 8.07 -8.24 3.66
CA VAL A 66 8.82 -9.22 2.84
C VAL A 66 8.02 -9.61 1.60
N GLY A 67 6.72 -9.85 1.72
CA GLY A 67 5.85 -10.14 0.57
C GLY A 67 5.82 -9.00 -0.46
N VAL A 68 5.80 -7.75 0.00
CA VAL A 68 5.90 -6.57 -0.86
C VAL A 68 7.25 -6.54 -1.58
N LEU A 69 8.36 -6.71 -0.86
CA LEU A 69 9.70 -6.72 -1.44
C LEU A 69 9.85 -7.76 -2.56
N ILE A 70 9.28 -8.95 -2.38
CA ILE A 70 9.31 -10.02 -3.40
C ILE A 70 8.54 -9.59 -4.65
N ILE A 71 7.38 -8.97 -4.50
CA ILE A 71 6.54 -8.53 -5.62
C ILE A 71 7.15 -7.32 -6.34
N SER A 72 7.81 -6.41 -5.62
CA SER A 72 8.47 -5.25 -6.21
C SER A 72 9.81 -5.58 -6.89
N TRP A 73 10.41 -6.74 -6.57
CA TRP A 73 11.67 -7.20 -7.15
C TRP A 73 11.71 -7.16 -8.70
N PRO A 74 10.73 -7.70 -9.44
CA PRO A 74 10.73 -7.63 -10.90
C PRO A 74 10.70 -6.19 -11.45
N GLU A 75 9.92 -5.27 -10.87
CA GLU A 75 9.94 -3.86 -11.31
C GLU A 75 11.31 -3.19 -11.07
N LEU A 76 11.96 -3.48 -9.94
CA LEU A 76 13.33 -2.99 -9.66
C LEU A 76 14.35 -3.55 -10.67
N THR A 77 14.17 -4.80 -11.08
CA THR A 77 14.97 -5.44 -12.14
C THR A 77 14.71 -4.80 -13.52
N LEU A 78 13.47 -4.43 -13.84
CA LEU A 78 13.13 -3.81 -15.13
C LEU A 78 13.71 -2.40 -15.25
N LEU A 79 13.65 -1.58 -14.19
CA LEU A 79 14.26 -0.24 -14.16
C LEU A 79 15.79 -0.30 -14.28
N SER A 80 16.43 -1.26 -13.61
CA SER A 80 17.89 -1.44 -13.72
C SER A 80 18.35 -2.00 -15.06
N SER A 81 17.45 -2.67 -15.81
CA SER A 81 17.74 -3.17 -17.16
C SER A 81 17.61 -2.07 -18.23
N ASP A 82 16.77 -1.07 -18.00
CA ASP A 82 16.59 0.10 -18.89
C ASP A 82 17.79 1.06 -18.84
N GLU A 83 18.44 1.18 -17.68
CA GLU A 83 19.68 1.97 -17.50
C GLU A 83 20.93 1.28 -18.10
N ALA A 84 20.81 0.02 -18.52
CA ALA A 84 21.89 -0.75 -19.14
C ALA A 84 21.89 -0.73 -20.69
N LEU A 85 21.00 0.05 -21.32
CA LEU A 85 20.95 0.30 -22.77
C LEU A 85 21.21 1.78 -23.10
#